data_AF-A0A519WCW5-F1
#
_entry.id   AF-A0A519WCW5-F1
#
_cell.length_a   1.000
_cell.length_b   1.000
_cell.length_c   1.000
_cell.angle_alpha   90.00
_cell.angle_beta   90.00
_cell.angle_gamma   90.00
#
_symmetry.space_group_name_H-M   'P 1'
#
loop_
_entity.id
_entity.type
_entity.pdbx_description
1 polymer ?
#
loop_
_entity_poly.entity_id
_entity_poly.type
_entity_poly.pdbx_seq_one_letter_code
_entity_poly.pdbx_strand_id
1 'polypeptide(L)'
;TRSFNTSVEVRLDVWAENVPSANRVKSNEAYYTFVAVDQTGTKHVPVLQPETEEETELYEGALRRRQLRLVLAGKMAAGDATELIALFAKSETNTK
;
A
#
# COMPACT_ATOMS: atom_id res chain seq x y z
N THR A 1 4.66 -4.12 -1.37
CA THR A 1 4.71 -3.11 -0.30
C THR A 1 4.37 -3.70 1.05
N ARG A 2 3.34 -4.56 1.17
CA ARG A 2 3.03 -5.25 2.43
C ARG A 2 2.22 -6.52 2.19
N SER A 3 2.35 -7.52 3.06
CA SER A 3 1.41 -8.63 3.18
C SER A 3 0.49 -8.45 4.39
N PHE A 4 -0.73 -8.93 4.25
CA PHE A 4 -1.77 -8.99 5.29
C PHE A 4 -2.08 -10.46 5.58
N ASN A 5 -3.27 -10.75 6.11
CA ASN A 5 -3.64 -12.11 6.50
C ASN A 5 -3.63 -13.09 5.29
N THR A 6 -4.37 -12.75 4.25
CA THR A 6 -4.54 -13.58 3.03
C THR A 6 -4.29 -12.80 1.75
N SER A 7 -3.84 -11.55 1.86
CA SER A 7 -3.68 -10.65 0.71
C SER A 7 -2.35 -9.91 0.75
N VAL A 8 -1.89 -9.48 -0.41
CA VAL A 8 -0.68 -8.68 -0.57
C VAL A 8 -0.99 -7.41 -1.34
N GLU A 9 -0.33 -6.32 -0.97
CA GLU A 9 -0.30 -5.10 -1.77
C GLU A 9 0.97 -5.05 -2.62
N VAL A 10 0.79 -4.81 -3.92
CA VAL A 10 1.85 -4.67 -4.91
C VAL A 10 1.82 -3.25 -5.45
N ARG A 11 2.95 -2.52 -5.32
CA ARG A 11 3.16 -1.24 -5.98
C ARG A 11 3.63 -1.50 -7.40
N LEU A 12 3.07 -0.78 -8.35
CA LEU A 12 3.39 -0.87 -9.76
C LEU A 12 3.87 0.50 -10.22
N ASP A 13 5.13 0.59 -10.65
CA ASP A 13 5.70 1.79 -11.26
C ASP A 13 5.89 1.54 -12.76
N VAL A 14 5.21 2.35 -13.57
CA VAL A 14 5.23 2.23 -15.03
C VAL A 14 6.06 3.38 -15.60
N TRP A 15 7.09 3.04 -16.37
CA TRP A 15 7.98 3.99 -17.02
C TRP A 15 7.85 3.88 -18.53
N ALA A 16 7.73 5.02 -19.21
CA ALA A 16 7.89 5.11 -20.65
C ALA A 16 9.35 5.47 -20.96
N GLU A 17 9.95 4.77 -21.92
CA GLU A 17 11.37 4.94 -22.26
C GLU A 17 11.56 5.18 -23.75
N ASN A 18 12.36 6.20 -24.07
CA ASN A 18 12.92 6.40 -25.40
C ASN A 18 14.36 5.87 -25.40
N VAL A 19 14.54 4.68 -25.96
CA VAL A 19 15.83 3.96 -25.93
C VAL A 19 16.97 4.75 -26.62
N PRO A 20 16.79 5.33 -27.82
CA PRO A 20 17.84 6.14 -28.45
C PRO A 20 18.35 7.32 -27.62
N SER A 21 17.47 8.02 -26.90
CA SER A 21 17.86 9.19 -26.09
C SER A 21 18.14 8.87 -24.63
N ALA A 22 17.98 7.60 -24.22
CA ALA A 22 18.04 7.14 -22.82
C ALA A 22 17.11 7.91 -21.87
N ASN A 23 16.08 8.58 -22.40
CA ASN A 23 15.13 9.35 -21.60
C ASN A 23 14.03 8.45 -21.07
N ARG A 24 13.82 8.47 -19.74
CA ARG A 24 12.76 7.75 -19.05
C ARG A 24 11.81 8.72 -18.35
N VAL A 25 10.51 8.51 -18.51
CA VAL A 25 9.46 9.32 -17.87
C VAL A 25 8.54 8.40 -17.10
N LYS A 26 8.22 8.75 -15.85
CA LYS A 26 7.25 8.02 -15.04
C LYS A 26 5.86 8.25 -15.61
N SER A 27 5.22 7.19 -16.09
CA SER A 27 3.91 7.25 -16.75
C SER A 27 2.78 7.03 -15.76
N ASN A 28 2.94 6.07 -14.84
CA ASN A 28 1.91 5.75 -13.86
C ASN A 28 2.52 5.18 -12.58
N GLU A 29 1.81 5.37 -11.46
CA GLU A 29 2.03 4.63 -10.22
C GLU A 29 0.66 4.10 -9.74
N ALA A 30 0.62 2.84 -9.34
CA ALA A 30 -0.60 2.21 -8.85
C ALA A 30 -0.33 1.21 -7.72
N TYR A 31 -1.35 0.95 -6.91
CA TYR A 31 -1.33 -0.03 -5.82
C TYR A 31 -2.42 -1.07 -6.04
N TYR A 32 -2.01 -2.30 -6.30
CA TYR A 32 -2.90 -3.44 -6.51
C TYR A 32 -2.98 -4.31 -5.27
N THR A 33 -4.10 -4.98 -5.08
CA THR A 33 -4.28 -5.96 -4.00
C THR A 33 -4.63 -7.31 -4.59
N PHE A 34 -3.83 -8.31 -4.24
CA PHE A 34 -4.03 -9.70 -4.63
C PHE A 34 -4.39 -10.52 -3.40
N VAL A 35 -5.24 -11.53 -3.58
CA VAL A 35 -5.64 -12.46 -2.52
C VAL A 35 -5.10 -13.83 -2.88
N ALA A 36 -4.40 -14.47 -1.94
CA ALA A 36 -3.93 -15.83 -2.11
C ALA A 36 -5.09 -16.80 -1.92
N VAL A 37 -5.23 -17.73 -2.87
CA VAL A 37 -6.28 -18.75 -2.89
C VAL A 37 -5.70 -20.13 -3.20
N ASP A 38 -6.33 -21.17 -2.67
CA ASP A 38 -6.10 -22.57 -3.00
C ASP A 38 -7.44 -23.28 -3.26
N GLN A 39 -7.42 -24.61 -3.39
CA GLN A 39 -8.62 -25.41 -3.64
C GLN A 39 -9.68 -25.31 -2.52
N THR A 40 -9.30 -24.87 -1.32
CA THR A 40 -10.16 -24.80 -0.13
C THR A 40 -10.65 -23.39 0.20
N GLY A 41 -10.12 -22.35 -0.46
CA GLY A 41 -10.49 -20.96 -0.23
C GLY A 41 -9.28 -20.04 -0.14
N THR A 42 -9.35 -19.01 0.71
CA THR A 42 -8.23 -18.09 0.90
C THR A 42 -7.14 -18.70 1.77
N LYS A 43 -5.88 -18.49 1.39
CA LYS A 43 -4.71 -19.01 2.09
C LYS A 43 -3.91 -17.90 2.74
N HIS A 44 -3.26 -18.20 3.87
CA HIS A 44 -2.33 -17.29 4.52
C HIS A 44 -1.11 -16.99 3.64
N VAL A 45 -0.70 -15.72 3.64
CA VAL A 45 0.52 -15.28 2.95
C VAL A 45 1.64 -15.03 3.96
N PRO A 46 2.91 -15.29 3.59
CA PRO A 46 4.05 -14.96 4.45
C PRO A 46 4.11 -13.48 4.80
N VAL A 47 4.62 -13.16 5.99
CA VAL A 47 4.86 -11.77 6.40
C VAL A 47 6.04 -11.20 5.61
N LEU A 48 5.86 -10.03 5.02
CA LEU A 48 6.93 -9.28 4.38
C LEU A 48 7.68 -8.46 5.44
N GLN A 49 8.99 -8.61 5.52
CA GLN A 49 9.88 -7.75 6.30
C GLN A 49 10.55 -6.76 5.34
N PRO A 50 10.36 -5.43 5.49
CA PRO A 50 11.12 -4.45 4.71
C PRO A 50 12.59 -4.43 5.14
N GLU A 51 13.50 -4.18 4.20
CA GLU A 51 14.94 -4.17 4.42
C GLU A 51 15.53 -2.76 4.34
N THR A 52 14.96 -1.90 3.49
CA THR A 52 15.42 -0.51 3.29
C THR A 52 14.51 0.52 3.95
N GLU A 53 15.00 1.75 4.10
CA GLU A 53 14.20 2.88 4.59
C GLU A 53 13.01 3.16 3.66
N GLU A 54 13.24 3.20 2.34
CA GLU A 54 12.16 3.36 1.34
C GLU A 54 11.12 2.24 1.47
N GLU A 55 11.55 0.99 1.60
CA GLU A 55 10.63 -0.14 1.79
C GLU A 55 9.83 -0.04 3.09
N THR A 56 10.44 0.46 4.15
CA THR A 56 9.78 0.67 5.45
C THR A 56 8.68 1.72 5.33
N GLU A 57 8.96 2.85 4.67
CA GLU A 57 7.95 3.88 4.39
C GLU A 57 6.79 3.34 3.55
N LEU A 58 7.10 2.58 2.50
CA LEU A 58 6.10 1.95 1.65
C LEU A 58 5.25 0.91 2.40
N TYR A 59 5.87 0.17 3.31
CA TYR A 59 5.24 -0.84 4.16
C TYR A 59 4.25 -0.22 5.17
N GLU A 60 4.64 0.87 5.82
CA GLU A 60 3.76 1.63 6.71
C GLU A 60 2.60 2.27 5.93
N GLY A 61 2.90 2.88 4.77
CA GLY A 61 1.90 3.47 3.89
C GLY A 61 0.84 2.48 3.40
N ALA A 62 1.21 1.21 3.23
CA ALA A 62 0.28 0.17 2.77
C ALA A 62 -0.87 -0.08 3.76
N LEU A 63 -0.61 0.05 5.07
CA LEU A 63 -1.66 -0.12 6.07
C LEU A 63 -2.70 1.00 6.03
N ARG A 64 -2.25 2.25 5.86
CA ARG A 64 -3.13 3.41 5.70
C ARG A 64 -4.00 3.28 4.45
N ARG A 65 -3.39 2.92 3.30
CA ARG A 65 -4.13 2.66 2.05
C ARG A 65 -5.17 1.55 2.21
N ARG A 66 -4.83 0.46 2.91
CA ARG A 66 -5.78 -0.62 3.20
C ARG A 66 -6.95 -0.14 4.05
N GLN A 67 -6.69 0.58 5.13
CA GLN A 67 -7.74 1.11 6.00
C GLN A 67 -8.68 2.03 5.21
N LEU A 68 -8.13 2.98 4.45
CA LEU A 68 -8.91 3.86 3.58
C LEU A 68 -9.80 3.07 2.63
N ARG A 69 -9.24 2.06 1.94
CA ARG A 69 -9.98 1.22 1.00
C ARG A 69 -11.14 0.48 1.67
N LEU A 70 -10.94 -0.05 2.87
CA LEU A 70 -11.98 -0.77 3.62
C LEU A 70 -13.06 0.17 4.13
N VAL A 71 -12.69 1.38 4.60
CA VAL A 71 -13.64 2.41 5.01
C VAL A 71 -14.53 2.83 3.83
N LEU A 72 -13.92 3.15 2.68
CA LEU A 72 -14.65 3.52 1.47
C LEU A 72 -15.55 2.38 0.94
N ALA A 73 -15.16 1.13 1.16
CA ALA A 73 -15.95 -0.04 0.79
C ALA A 73 -17.04 -0.39 1.83
N GLY A 74 -17.17 0.36 2.93
CA GLY A 74 -18.12 0.06 4.01
C GLY A 74 -17.78 -1.20 4.82
N LYS A 75 -16.52 -1.66 4.76
CA LYS A 75 -16.03 -2.88 5.42
C LYS A 75 -15.23 -2.60 6.71
N MET A 76 -15.11 -1.34 7.09
CA MET A 76 -14.42 -0.86 8.29
C MET A 76 -15.07 0.45 8.73
N ALA A 77 -15.33 0.62 10.03
CA ALA A 77 -15.79 1.90 10.54
C ALA A 77 -14.64 2.91 10.51
N ALA A 78 -14.93 4.18 10.23
CA ALA A 78 -13.90 5.22 10.15
C ALA A 78 -13.08 5.33 11.44
N GLY A 79 -13.70 5.14 12.61
CA GLY A 79 -13.02 5.17 13.92
C GLY A 79 -12.01 4.03 14.14
N ASP A 80 -12.14 2.91 13.41
CA ASP A 80 -11.22 1.76 13.53
C ASP A 80 -9.97 1.93 12.64
N ALA A 81 -9.93 2.96 11.79
CA ALA A 81 -8.82 3.26 10.89
C ALA A 81 -7.70 4.04 11.61
N THR A 82 -7.13 3.42 12.65
CA THR A 82 -6.18 4.06 13.59
C THR A 82 -4.99 4.75 12.91
N GLU A 83 -4.28 4.06 12.03
CA GLU A 83 -3.12 4.60 11.30
C GLU A 83 -3.49 5.70 10.31
N LEU A 84 -4.66 5.58 9.68
CA LEU A 84 -5.17 6.61 8.77
C LEU A 84 -5.53 7.89 9.55
N ILE A 85 -6.19 7.77 10.70
CA ILE A 85 -6.54 8.92 11.56
C ILE A 85 -5.26 9.58 12.10
N ALA A 86 -4.29 8.78 12.56
CA ALA A 86 -3.03 9.28 13.11
C ALA A 86 -2.24 10.17 12.13
N LEU A 87 -2.37 9.92 10.82
CA LEU A 87 -1.77 10.75 9.77
C LEU A 87 -2.28 12.19 9.83
N PHE A 88 -3.59 12.38 10.02
CA PHE A 88 -4.20 13.71 10.09
C PHE A 88 -3.90 14.40 11.42
N ALA A 89 -3.92 13.67 12.53
CA ALA A 89 -3.57 14.21 13.85
C ALA A 89 -2.11 14.73 13.91
N LYS A 90 -1.16 14.05 13.25
CA LYS A 90 0.23 14.52 13.15
C LYS A 90 0.39 15.73 12.23
N SER A 91 -0.45 15.85 11.21
CA SER A 91 -0.36 16.98 10.25
C SER A 91 -0.76 18.32 10.87
N GLU A 92 -1.68 18.32 11.85
CA GLU A 92 -2.07 19.53 12.58
C GLU A 92 -0.94 20.08 13.46
N THR A 93 -0.03 19.22 13.92
CA THR A 93 1.12 19.63 14.74
C THR A 93 2.24 20.27 13.93
N ASN A 94 2.32 20.01 12.62
CA ASN A 94 3.38 20.51 11.73
C ASN A 94 3.07 21.87 11.08
N THR A 95 1.94 22.49 11.42
CA THR A 95 1.49 23.79 10.87
C THR A 95 1.56 24.93 11.91
N LYS A 96 2.30 24.74 13.02
CA LYS A 96 2.56 25.79 14.01
C LYS A 96 4.04 26.05 14.18
#